data_AF-A0AB40C0X2-F1
#
_entry.id   AF-A0AB40C0X2-F1
#
_cell.length_a   1.000
_cell.length_b   1.000
_cell.length_c   1.000
_cell.angle_alpha   90.00
_cell.angle_beta   90.00
_cell.angle_gamma   90.00
#
_symmetry.space_group_name_H-M   'P 1'
#
loop_
_entity.id
_entity.type
_entity.pdbx_description
1 polymer ?
#
loop_
_entity_poly.entity_id
_entity_poly.type
_entity_poly.pdbx_seq_one_letter_code
_entity_poly.pdbx_strand_id
1 'polypeptide(L)' 'MEAEAARNAKETLELAFQISNILETGLDRHTLSLLIALLDRGVNPEALAALVRELSPSRQSSCAPIPPVTASRQP' A
#
# COMPACT_ATOMS: atom_id res chain seq x y z
N MET A 1 -17.45 25.10 -14.98
CA MET A 1 -16.24 24.36 -15.43
C MET A 1 -15.58 23.62 -14.28
N GLU A 2 -15.24 24.25 -13.15
CA GLU A 2 -14.59 23.57 -12.00
C GLU A 2 -15.40 22.42 -11.39
N ALA A 3 -16.72 22.53 -11.35
CA ALA A 3 -17.59 21.45 -10.84
C ALA A 3 -17.50 20.16 -11.67
N GLU A 4 -17.22 20.27 -12.97
CA GLU A 4 -17.09 19.14 -13.88
C GLU A 4 -15.73 18.47 -13.72
N ALA A 5 -14.66 19.25 -13.57
CA ALA A 5 -13.32 18.75 -13.25
C ALA A 5 -13.30 18.01 -11.90
N ALA A 6 -13.97 18.55 -10.88
CA ALA A 6 -14.08 17.90 -9.57
C ALA A 6 -14.87 16.58 -9.64
N ARG A 7 -15.90 16.50 -10.49
CA ARG A 7 -16.62 15.24 -10.75
C ARG A 7 -15.72 14.22 -11.45
N ASN A 8 -15.03 14.64 -12.51
CA ASN A 8 -14.15 13.77 -13.27
C ASN A 8 -13.00 13.21 -12.41
N ALA A 9 -12.43 14.03 -11.52
CA ALA A 9 -11.39 13.60 -10.59
C ALA A 9 -11.90 12.56 -9.58
N LYS A 10 -13.12 12.73 -9.05
CA LYS A 10 -13.75 11.74 -8.17
C LYS A 10 -13.98 10.43 -8.89
N GLU A 11 -14.57 10.48 -10.09
CA GLU A 11 -14.86 9.29 -10.89
C GLU A 11 -13.58 8.53 -11.27
N THR A 12 -12.53 9.26 -11.65
CA THR A 12 -11.18 8.70 -11.91
C THR A 12 -10.63 7.98 -10.68
N LEU A 13 -10.74 8.60 -9.49
CA LEU A 13 -10.28 8.00 -8.25
C LEU A 13 -11.08 6.75 -7.86
N GLU A 14 -12.39 6.75 -8.11
CA GLU A 14 -13.24 5.58 -7.86
C GLU A 14 -12.89 4.42 -8.79
N LEU A 15 -12.62 4.68 -10.07
CA LEU A 15 -12.16 3.67 -11.01
C LEU A 15 -10.80 3.10 -10.60
N ALA A 16 -9.85 3.97 -10.22
CA ALA A 16 -8.55 3.53 -9.72
C ALA A 16 -8.67 2.67 -8.46
N PHE A 17 -9.59 3.00 -7.55
CA PHE A 17 -9.86 2.21 -6.35
C PHE A 17 -10.45 0.83 -6.69
N GLN A 18 -11.35 0.74 -7.67
CA GLN A 18 -11.87 -0.55 -8.13
C GLN A 18 -10.76 -1.44 -8.71
N ILE A 19 -9.87 -0.88 -9.52
CA ILE A 19 -8.70 -1.61 -10.05
C ILE A 19 -7.81 -2.09 -8.90
N SER A 20 -7.54 -1.21 -7.93
CA SER A 20 -6.76 -1.53 -6.73
C SER A 20 -7.36 -2.68 -5.91
N ASN A 21 -8.69 -2.74 -5.82
CA ASN A 21 -9.40 -3.79 -5.11
C ASN A 21 -9.37 -5.13 -5.87
N ILE A 22 -9.47 -5.10 -7.21
CA ILE A 22 -9.34 -6.29 -8.06
C ILE A 22 -7.92 -6.88 -7.94
N LEU A 23 -6.91 -6.03 -7.84
CA LEU A 23 -5.51 -6.43 -7.68
C LEU A 23 -5.15 -6.78 -6.22
N GLU A 24 -6.13 -6.71 -5.30
CA GLU A 24 -5.97 -7.00 -3.87
C GLU A 24 -4.76 -6.29 -3.23
N THR A 25 -4.48 -5.04 -3.64
CA THR A 25 -3.33 -4.28 -3.14
C THR A 25 -3.49 -3.83 -1.67
N GLY A 26 -4.71 -3.88 -1.14
CA GLY A 26 -5.04 -3.49 0.23
C GLY A 26 -4.95 -1.98 0.49
N LEU A 27 -5.04 -1.15 -0.55
CA LEU A 27 -4.96 0.31 -0.42
C LEU A 27 -6.33 0.93 -0.14
N ASP A 28 -6.38 1.82 0.85
CA ASP A 28 -7.56 2.64 1.14
C ASP A 28 -7.72 3.79 0.13
N ARG A 29 -8.95 4.30 -0.05
CA ARG A 29 -9.24 5.46 -0.93
C ARG A 29 -8.41 6.69 -0.56
N HIS A 30 -8.21 6.93 0.73
CA HIS A 30 -7.41 8.08 1.17
C HIS A 30 -5.94 7.92 0.78
N THR A 31 -5.37 6.74 1.01
CA THR A 31 -4.00 6.40 0.59
C THR A 31 -3.85 6.54 -0.91
N LEU A 32 -4.76 5.95 -1.70
CA LEU A 32 -4.72 6.03 -3.14
C LEU A 32 -4.76 7.48 -3.66
N SER A 33 -5.60 8.33 -3.04
CA SER A 33 -5.64 9.77 -3.36
C SER A 33 -4.29 10.45 -3.13
N LEU A 34 -3.64 10.15 -2.00
CA LEU A 34 -2.33 10.70 -1.68
C LEU A 34 -1.26 10.21 -2.67
N LEU A 35 -1.28 8.92 -3.03
CA LEU A 35 -0.35 8.36 -4.01
C LEU A 35 -0.49 9.05 -5.37
N ILE A 36 -1.72 9.27 -5.84
CA ILE A 36 -1.98 9.99 -7.10
C ILE A 36 -1.44 11.42 -7.03
N ALA A 37 -1.65 12.13 -5.91
CA ALA A 37 -1.11 13.49 -5.72
C ALA A 37 0.43 13.53 -5.67
N LEU A 38 1.08 12.48 -5.17
CA LEU A 38 2.53 12.34 -5.18
C LEU A 38 3.05 12.03 -6.59
N LEU A 39 2.36 11.18 -7.35
CA LEU A 39 2.69 10.88 -8.74
C LEU A 39 2.56 12.12 -9.64
N ASP A 40 1.54 12.96 -9.41
CA ASP A 40 1.35 14.24 -10.12
C ASP A 40 2.54 15.21 -9.92
N ARG A 41 3.22 15.11 -8.77
CA ARG A 41 4.44 15.87 -8.47
C ARG A 41 5.72 15.27 -9.08
N GLY A 42 5.60 14.18 -9.84
CA GLY A 42 6.74 13.52 -10.50
C GLY A 42 7.50 12.53 -9.62
N VAL A 43 6.90 12.04 -8.53
CA VAL A 43 7.50 10.97 -7.72
C VAL A 43 7.57 9.67 -8.53
N ASN A 44 8.68 8.93 -8.42
CA ASN A 44 8.83 7.64 -9.09
C ASN A 44 7.83 6.60 -8.55
N PRO A 45 6.98 5.99 -9.41
CA PRO A 45 6.00 4.99 -8.98
C PRO A 45 6.63 3.76 -8.33
N GLU A 46 7.81 3.33 -8.77
CA GLU A 46 8.52 2.17 -8.21
C GLU A 46 8.94 2.43 -6.75
N ALA A 47 9.50 3.61 -6.47
CA ALA A 47 9.90 4.01 -5.13
C ALA A 47 8.69 4.17 -4.21
N LEU A 48 7.58 4.69 -4.74
CA LEU A 48 6.33 4.85 -4.02
C LEU A 48 5.71 3.49 -3.66
N ALA A 49 5.75 2.51 -4.57
CA ALA A 49 5.30 1.15 -4.31
C ALA A 49 6.14 0.48 -3.20
N ALA A 50 7.46 0.67 -3.21
CA ALA A 50 8.34 0.14 -2.16
C ALA A 50 7.97 0.72 -0.77
N LEU A 51 7.75 2.03 -0.69
CA LEU A 51 7.34 2.71 0.55
C LEU A 51 5.99 2.19 1.06
N VAL A 52 5.00 2.08 0.17
CA VAL A 52 3.66 1.56 0.52
C VAL A 52 3.75 0.13 1.03
N ARG A 53 4.58 -0.71 0.40
CA ARG A 53 4.82 -2.10 0.86
C ARG A 53 5.53 -2.15 2.21
N GLU A 54 6.39 -1.19 2.52
CA GLU A 54 7.08 -1.11 3.81
C GLU A 54 6.18 -0.62 4.95
N LEU A 55 5.35 0.37 4.67
CA LEU A 55 4.41 0.95 5.63
C LEU A 55 3.16 0.09 5.86
N SER A 56 2.88 -0.87 4.96
CA SER A 56 1.71 -1.73 5.10
C SER A 56 1.81 -2.60 6.36
N PRO A 57 0.81 -2.54 7.27
CA PRO A 57 0.83 -3.24 8.55
C PRO A 57 0.90 -4.77 8.40
N SER A 58 0.60 -5.33 7.23
CA SER A 58 0.76 -6.76 6.91
C SER A 58 2.21 -7.27 7.11
N ARG A 59 3.22 -6.38 7.11
CA ARG A 59 4.63 -6.71 7.38
C ARG A 59 5.06 -6.55 8.84
N GLN A 60 4.18 -6.14 9.76
CA GLN A 60 4.51 -6.15 11.19
C GLN A 60 4.53 -7.56 11.80
N SER A 61 4.25 -8.59 11.01
CA SER A 61 4.50 -10.00 11.35
C SER A 61 6.00 -10.37 11.22
N SER A 62 6.89 -9.55 11.77
CA SER A 62 8.25 -9.98 12.14
C SER A 62 8.30 -10.18 13.64
N CYS A 63 7.40 -11.02 14.15
CA CYS A 63 7.68 -11.79 15.35
C CYS A 63 8.18 -13.14 14.85
N ALA A 64 9.48 -13.26 14.64
CA ALA A 64 10.11 -14.56 14.49
C ALA A 64 10.08 -15.24 15.87
N PRO A 65 9.31 -16.32 16.10
CA PRO A 65 9.54 -17.12 17.28
C PRO A 65 10.91 -17.79 17.10
N ILE A 66 11.86 -17.34 17.91
CA ILE A 66 13.11 -18.04 18.22
C ILE A 66 12.86 -19.57 18.26
N PRO A 67 13.57 -20.41 17.46
CA PRO A 67 13.47 -21.84 17.64
C PRO A 67 14.03 -22.18 19.03
N PRO A 68 13.32 -22.97 19.87
CA PRO A 68 13.94 -23.48 21.08
C PRO A 68 15.10 -24.37 20.64
N VAL A 69 16.32 -23.93 20.92
CA VAL A 69 17.51 -24.77 20.80
C VAL A 69 17.21 -26.04 21.59
N THR A 70 17.10 -27.15 20.88
CA THR A 70 17.06 -28.46 21.51
C THR A 70 18.41 -28.60 22.23
N ALA A 71 18.39 -28.36 23.54
CA ALA A 71 19.50 -28.65 24.41
C ALA A 71 19.54 -30.17 24.60
N SER A 72 19.86 -30.89 23.51
CA SER A 72 20.39 -32.24 23.57
C SER A 72 21.77 -32.15 24.19
N ARG A 73 21.84 -32.20 25.51
CA ARG A 73 23.09 -32.45 26.23
C ARG A 73 22.78 -33.10 27.57
N GLN A 74 22.71 -34.43 27.56
CA GLN A 74 23.70 -35.34 28.18
C GLN A 74 23.19 -35.84 29.55
N PRO A 75 23.82 -36.87 30.13
CA PRO A 75 24.07 -38.22 29.63
C PRO A 75 23.32 -39.29 30.45
#